data_AF-A0A496P291-F1
#
_entry.id   AF-A0A496P291-F1
#
_cell.length_a   1.000
_cell.length_b   1.000
_cell.length_c   1.000
_cell.angle_alpha   90.00
_cell.angle_beta   90.00
_cell.angle_gamma   90.00
#
_symmetry.space_group_name_H-M   'P 1'
#
loop_
_entity.id
_entity.type
_entity.pdbx_description
1 polymer ?
#
loop_
_entity_poly.entity_id
_entity_poly.type
_entity_poly.pdbx_seq_one_letter_code
_entity_poly.pdbx_strand_id
1 'polypeptide(L)'
;MDLENLKQVWDKEKIESVPEISLEKQKEIHTPLEMIRKNMRAEFWISVVSFSLWAIMLPLMGKNTEQIYLLVILVFIALTITGYYYLKFYIFYKKLNTKNLNTYHNILDLRYELVLNSELYKSFNIVFVPIMLGLYSTLYLHNKESNIIFFIILFLTFCVILYFIGKYWMYESYGKHIMKISKIVAEIKDEEDGFEYDRSFLKIQKELDFLQKASDFCNEKFKKYGQTAYIIFLIISLLLISLLIGAC
;
A
#
# COMPACT_ATOMS: atom_id res chain seq x y z
N MET A 1 -20.81 -31.07 22.02
CA MET A 1 -20.54 -31.53 20.65
C MET A 1 -19.64 -32.75 20.76
N ASP A 2 -20.17 -33.94 20.50
CA ASP A 2 -19.45 -35.20 20.75
C ASP A 2 -18.43 -35.53 19.67
N LEU A 3 -17.35 -36.19 20.09
CA LEU A 3 -16.21 -36.56 19.25
C LEU A 3 -16.61 -37.47 18.07
N GLU A 4 -17.66 -38.28 18.26
CA GLU A 4 -18.26 -39.11 17.20
C GLU A 4 -19.02 -38.29 16.16
N ASN A 5 -19.70 -37.21 16.57
CA ASN A 5 -20.34 -36.28 15.63
C ASN A 5 -19.30 -35.54 14.79
N LEU A 6 -18.18 -35.12 15.40
CA LEU A 6 -17.06 -34.53 14.66
C LEU A 6 -16.45 -35.52 13.66
N LYS A 7 -16.29 -36.79 14.05
CA LYS A 7 -15.73 -37.83 13.19
C LYS A 7 -16.65 -38.15 12.00
N GLN A 8 -17.97 -38.19 12.21
CA GLN A 8 -18.96 -38.36 11.15
C GLN A 8 -19.00 -37.19 10.16
N VAL A 9 -18.90 -35.95 10.65
CA VAL A 9 -18.84 -34.77 9.77
C VAL A 9 -17.52 -34.76 8.98
N TRP A 10 -16.39 -35.10 9.63
CA TRP A 10 -15.08 -35.18 9.00
C TRP A 10 -14.99 -36.28 7.93
N ASP A 11 -15.57 -37.46 8.16
CA ASP A 11 -15.61 -38.53 7.17
C ASP A 11 -16.58 -38.23 6.02
N LYS A 12 -17.63 -37.43 6.25
CA LYS A 12 -18.53 -36.90 5.20
C LYS A 12 -17.88 -35.78 4.37
N GLU A 13 -16.95 -35.03 4.95
CA GLU A 13 -16.15 -33.99 4.29
C GLU A 13 -14.84 -34.52 3.69
N LYS A 14 -14.68 -35.83 3.48
CA LYS A 14 -13.59 -36.35 2.65
C LYS A 14 -13.75 -35.85 1.22
N ILE A 15 -13.18 -34.67 0.95
CA ILE A 15 -13.08 -34.05 -0.37
C ILE A 15 -12.25 -35.00 -1.23
N GLU A 16 -12.92 -35.66 -2.17
CA GLU A 16 -12.39 -36.78 -2.96
C GLU A 16 -11.27 -36.35 -3.94
N SER A 17 -11.08 -35.05 -4.13
CA SER A 17 -9.87 -34.45 -4.69
C SER A 17 -10.02 -32.94 -4.59
N VAL A 18 -8.92 -32.21 -4.33
CA VAL A 18 -8.94 -30.76 -4.42
C VAL A 18 -9.30 -30.40 -5.86
N PRO A 19 -10.36 -29.61 -6.12
CA PRO A 19 -10.77 -29.32 -7.49
C PRO A 19 -9.60 -28.69 -8.24
N GLU A 20 -9.17 -29.37 -9.30
CA GLU A 20 -8.17 -28.86 -10.23
C GLU A 20 -8.81 -27.72 -11.03
N ILE A 21 -8.08 -26.62 -11.14
CA ILE A 21 -8.60 -25.42 -11.79
C ILE A 21 -8.37 -25.53 -13.30
N SER A 22 -9.37 -25.15 -14.09
CA SER A 22 -9.25 -25.11 -15.54
C SER A 22 -8.08 -24.21 -15.98
N LEU A 23 -7.39 -24.59 -17.05
CA LEU A 23 -6.27 -23.81 -17.60
C LEU A 23 -6.67 -22.37 -17.98
N GLU A 24 -7.94 -22.15 -18.30
CA GLU A 24 -8.50 -20.83 -18.62
C GLU A 24 -8.54 -19.93 -17.37
N LYS A 25 -9.06 -20.44 -16.25
CA LYS A 25 -9.09 -19.71 -14.97
C LYS A 25 -7.68 -19.45 -14.42
N GLN A 26 -6.74 -20.37 -14.64
CA GLN A 26 -5.33 -20.13 -14.30
C GLN A 26 -4.76 -18.94 -15.09
N LYS A 27 -5.01 -18.87 -16.41
CA LYS A 27 -4.57 -17.74 -17.25
C LYS A 27 -5.21 -16.41 -16.83
N GLU A 28 -6.49 -16.43 -16.44
CA GLU A 28 -7.18 -15.24 -15.93
C GLU A 28 -6.53 -14.68 -14.66
N ILE A 29 -6.01 -15.53 -13.77
CA ILE A 29 -5.32 -15.13 -12.53
C ILE A 29 -3.90 -14.65 -12.80
N HIS A 30 -3.21 -15.22 -13.80
CA HIS A 30 -1.85 -14.78 -14.15
C HIS A 30 -1.79 -13.29 -14.49
N THR A 31 -2.80 -12.77 -15.20
CA THR A 31 -2.84 -11.36 -15.60
C THR A 31 -2.81 -10.36 -14.42
N PRO A 32 -3.75 -10.40 -13.44
CA PRO A 32 -3.70 -9.52 -12.26
C PRO A 32 -2.48 -9.80 -11.38
N LEU A 33 -2.00 -11.04 -11.31
CA LEU A 33 -0.79 -11.39 -10.55
C LEU A 33 0.47 -10.75 -11.15
N GLU A 34 0.60 -10.75 -12.47
CA GLU A 34 1.69 -10.06 -13.17
C GLU A 34 1.66 -8.56 -12.95
N MET A 35 0.47 -7.95 -12.95
CA MET A 35 0.32 -6.52 -12.65
C MET A 35 0.78 -6.18 -11.23
N ILE A 36 0.39 -6.98 -10.24
CA ILE A 36 0.86 -6.84 -8.85
C ILE A 36 2.40 -6.91 -8.83
N ARG A 37 2.99 -7.91 -9.48
CA ARG A 37 4.45 -8.08 -9.53
C ARG A 37 5.17 -6.91 -10.20
N LYS A 38 4.60 -6.38 -11.28
CA LYS A 38 5.13 -5.20 -11.98
C LYS A 38 5.12 -3.98 -11.06
N ASN A 39 4.02 -3.74 -10.36
CA ASN A 39 3.89 -2.64 -9.42
C ASN A 39 4.87 -2.80 -8.26
N MET A 40 5.01 -4.01 -7.71
CA MET A 40 6.01 -4.31 -6.67
C MET A 40 7.44 -3.96 -7.12
N ARG A 41 7.82 -4.36 -8.34
CA ARG A 41 9.16 -4.05 -8.87
C ARG A 41 9.37 -2.55 -9.07
N ALA A 42 8.37 -1.85 -9.59
CA ALA A 42 8.43 -0.41 -9.80
C ALA A 42 8.59 0.33 -8.46
N GLU A 43 7.76 0.00 -7.46
CA GLU A 43 7.83 0.60 -6.13
C GLU A 43 9.17 0.35 -5.44
N PHE A 44 9.74 -0.85 -5.56
CA PHE A 44 11.07 -1.14 -5.03
C PHE A 44 12.13 -0.21 -5.62
N TRP A 45 12.21 -0.11 -6.94
CA TRP A 45 13.22 0.74 -7.58
C TRP A 45 13.01 2.23 -7.33
N ILE A 46 11.76 2.71 -7.38
CA ILE A 46 11.42 4.10 -7.05
C ILE A 46 11.85 4.42 -5.62
N SER A 47 11.61 3.49 -4.69
CA SER A 47 11.95 3.69 -3.28
C SER A 47 13.45 3.64 -3.04
N VAL A 48 14.18 2.71 -3.67
CA VAL A 48 15.66 2.68 -3.60
C VAL A 48 16.25 4.02 -4.04
N VAL A 49 15.80 4.56 -5.18
CA VAL A 49 16.27 5.86 -5.68
C VAL A 49 15.88 6.99 -4.73
N SER A 50 14.63 7.02 -4.29
CA SER A 50 14.10 8.09 -3.43
C SER A 50 14.78 8.10 -2.06
N PHE A 51 14.86 6.96 -1.36
CA PHE A 51 15.49 6.88 -0.05
C PHE A 51 17.00 7.14 -0.11
N SER A 52 17.69 6.72 -1.17
CA SER A 52 19.11 7.05 -1.36
C SER A 52 19.32 8.56 -1.52
N LEU A 53 18.47 9.22 -2.31
CA LEU A 53 18.51 10.68 -2.47
C LEU A 53 18.24 11.39 -1.13
N TRP A 54 17.23 10.95 -0.38
CA TRP A 54 16.88 11.52 0.92
C TRP A 54 18.00 11.35 1.95
N ALA A 55 18.62 10.17 1.99
CA ALA A 55 19.71 9.89 2.92
C ALA A 55 20.94 10.79 2.69
N ILE A 56 21.19 11.21 1.45
CA ILE A 56 22.27 12.12 1.10
C ILE A 56 21.87 13.58 1.35
N MET A 57 20.66 13.97 0.91
CA MET A 57 20.24 15.38 0.95
C MET A 57 19.91 15.87 2.36
N LEU A 58 19.23 15.06 3.18
CA LEU A 58 18.71 15.53 4.48
C LEU A 58 19.81 16.00 5.45
N PRO A 59 20.94 15.28 5.64
CA PRO A 59 22.01 15.76 6.51
C PRO A 59 22.62 17.09 6.04
N LEU A 60 22.67 17.35 4.73
CA LEU A 60 23.20 18.59 4.15
C LEU A 60 22.31 19.82 4.41
N MET A 61 21.04 19.61 4.77
CA MET A 61 20.09 20.68 5.08
C MET A 61 20.16 21.15 6.54
N GLY A 62 20.87 20.42 7.41
CA GLY A 62 21.04 20.82 8.81
C GLY A 62 21.89 22.08 8.95
N LYS A 63 21.42 23.05 9.76
CA LYS A 63 22.10 24.34 9.95
C LYS A 63 23.09 24.30 11.11
N ASN A 64 22.76 23.55 12.14
CA ASN A 64 23.55 23.40 13.37
C ASN A 64 23.91 21.93 13.61
N THR A 65 24.98 21.68 14.36
CA THR A 65 25.46 20.32 14.67
C THR A 65 24.39 19.43 15.29
N GLU A 66 23.60 19.95 16.24
CA GLU A 66 22.50 19.21 16.88
C GLU A 66 21.42 18.78 15.89
N GLN A 67 21.03 19.67 14.97
CA GLN A 67 20.06 19.35 13.92
C GLN A 67 20.59 18.26 12.99
N ILE A 68 21.86 18.35 12.59
CA ILE A 68 22.49 17.34 11.74
C ILE A 68 22.46 15.98 12.43
N TYR A 69 22.79 15.90 13.73
CA TYR A 69 22.70 14.65 14.49
C TYR A 69 21.27 14.09 14.52
N LEU A 70 20.26 14.93 14.80
CA LEU A 70 18.86 14.51 14.80
C LEU A 70 18.41 14.00 13.42
N LEU A 71 18.77 14.70 12.34
CA LEU A 71 18.45 14.30 10.97
C LEU A 71 19.10 12.96 10.61
N VAL A 72 20.37 12.77 10.95
CA VAL A 72 21.09 11.51 10.71
C VAL A 72 20.44 10.34 11.44
N ILE A 73 20.05 10.53 12.71
CA ILE A 73 19.36 9.50 13.50
C ILE A 73 18.00 9.16 12.88
N LEU A 74 17.20 10.16 12.50
CA LEU A 74 15.90 9.95 11.86
C LEU A 74 16.01 9.21 10.53
N VAL A 75 16.99 9.59 9.70
CA VAL A 75 17.29 8.91 8.43
C VAL A 75 17.70 7.45 8.69
N PHE A 76 18.55 7.20 9.69
CA PHE A 76 18.98 5.85 10.03
C PHE A 76 17.82 4.95 10.48
N ILE A 77 16.92 5.48 11.32
CA ILE A 77 15.70 4.78 11.74
C ILE A 77 14.82 4.47 10.53
N ALA A 78 14.58 5.47 9.67
CA ALA A 78 13.78 5.31 8.45
C ALA A 78 14.36 4.23 7.51
N LEU A 79 15.68 4.23 7.32
CA LEU A 79 16.37 3.23 6.49
C LEU A 79 16.27 1.82 7.07
N THR A 80 16.35 1.67 8.39
CA THR A 80 16.23 0.37 9.07
C THR A 80 14.82 -0.22 8.88
N ILE A 81 13.79 0.60 9.11
CA ILE A 81 12.38 0.20 8.92
C ILE A 81 12.10 -0.14 7.45
N THR A 82 12.62 0.67 6.53
CA THR A 82 12.54 0.45 5.08
C THR A 82 13.22 -0.83 4.66
N GLY A 83 14.44 -1.08 5.16
CA GLY A 83 15.18 -2.32 4.90
C GLY A 83 14.39 -3.54 5.37
N TYR A 84 13.87 -3.52 6.59
CA TYR A 84 13.04 -4.62 7.12
C TYR A 84 11.80 -4.88 6.26
N TYR A 85 11.07 -3.82 5.92
CA TYR A 85 9.88 -3.92 5.07
C TYR A 85 10.22 -4.52 3.71
N TYR A 86 11.25 -4.01 3.03
CA TYR A 86 11.62 -4.50 1.71
C TYR A 86 12.21 -5.91 1.71
N LEU A 87 12.81 -6.37 2.80
CA LEU A 87 13.16 -7.78 2.97
C LEU A 87 11.91 -8.68 2.94
N LYS A 88 10.88 -8.34 3.73
CA LYS A 88 9.59 -9.07 3.72
C LYS A 88 8.92 -9.00 2.36
N PHE A 89 8.91 -7.81 1.75
CA PHE A 89 8.37 -7.56 0.42
C PHE A 89 9.06 -8.38 -0.66
N TYR A 90 10.39 -8.51 -0.61
CA TYR A 90 11.16 -9.32 -1.55
C TYR A 90 10.91 -10.82 -1.37
N ILE A 91 10.83 -11.31 -0.13
CA ILE A 91 10.46 -12.70 0.15
C ILE A 91 9.08 -13.00 -0.44
N PHE A 92 8.12 -12.11 -0.24
CA PHE A 92 6.79 -12.24 -0.82
C PHE A 92 6.82 -12.22 -2.35
N TYR A 93 7.53 -11.27 -2.97
CA TYR A 93 7.70 -11.21 -4.42
C TYR A 93 8.28 -12.52 -5.00
N LYS A 94 9.29 -13.11 -4.34
CA LYS A 94 9.88 -14.38 -4.76
C LYS A 94 8.85 -15.52 -4.68
N LYS A 95 8.07 -15.58 -3.60
CA LYS A 95 6.99 -16.56 -3.44
C LYS A 95 5.95 -16.46 -4.56
N LEU A 96 5.54 -15.24 -4.94
CA LEU A 96 4.59 -15.03 -6.04
C LEU A 96 5.09 -15.57 -7.38
N ASN A 97 6.41 -15.66 -7.59
CA ASN A 97 6.97 -16.18 -8.85
C ASN A 97 7.00 -17.71 -8.90
N THR A 98 7.11 -18.38 -7.76
CA THR A 98 7.23 -19.83 -7.67
C THR A 98 5.91 -20.50 -7.30
N LYS A 99 4.84 -19.73 -7.10
CA LYS A 99 3.56 -20.26 -6.64
C LYS A 99 2.87 -21.02 -7.76
N ASN A 100 2.51 -22.27 -7.48
CA ASN A 100 1.72 -23.09 -8.38
C ASN A 100 0.24 -22.68 -8.25
N LEU A 101 -0.49 -22.50 -9.36
CA LEU A 101 -1.92 -22.11 -9.37
C LEU A 101 -2.84 -23.29 -9.74
N ASN A 102 -2.35 -24.52 -9.72
CA ASN A 102 -3.09 -25.69 -10.24
C ASN A 102 -4.28 -26.13 -9.37
N THR A 103 -4.25 -25.85 -8.06
CA THR A 103 -5.27 -26.31 -7.11
C THR A 103 -5.99 -25.15 -6.44
N TYR A 104 -7.27 -25.33 -6.12
CA TYR A 104 -8.07 -24.31 -5.43
C TYR A 104 -7.40 -23.79 -4.15
N HIS A 105 -6.85 -24.69 -3.33
CA HIS A 105 -6.11 -24.31 -2.13
C HIS A 105 -4.93 -23.38 -2.42
N ASN A 106 -4.21 -23.57 -3.53
CA ASN A 106 -3.10 -22.69 -3.86
C ASN A 106 -3.56 -21.26 -4.22
N ILE A 107 -4.70 -21.12 -4.90
CA ILE A 107 -5.28 -19.79 -5.18
C ILE A 107 -5.80 -19.16 -3.89
N LEU A 108 -6.47 -19.95 -3.03
CA LEU A 108 -6.96 -19.49 -1.74
C LEU A 108 -5.79 -18.96 -0.88
N ASP A 109 -4.70 -19.72 -0.80
CA ASP A 109 -3.47 -19.32 -0.13
C ASP A 109 -2.84 -18.08 -0.78
N LEU A 110 -2.85 -17.98 -2.11
CA LEU A 110 -2.38 -16.78 -2.82
C LEU A 110 -3.17 -15.56 -2.39
N ARG A 111 -4.49 -15.67 -2.34
CA ARG A 111 -5.37 -14.60 -1.90
C ARG A 111 -5.05 -14.19 -0.47
N TYR A 112 -4.92 -15.13 0.47
CA TYR A 112 -4.55 -14.81 1.85
C TYR A 112 -3.19 -14.11 1.96
N GLU A 113 -2.16 -14.61 1.27
CA GLU A 113 -0.83 -13.98 1.30
C GLU A 113 -0.85 -12.56 0.70
N LEU A 114 -1.63 -12.32 -0.36
CA LEU A 114 -1.83 -10.99 -0.95
C LEU A 114 -2.45 -10.01 0.03
N VAL A 115 -3.48 -10.45 0.77
CA VAL A 115 -4.14 -9.63 1.79
C VAL A 115 -3.18 -9.32 2.93
N LEU A 116 -2.48 -10.33 3.44
CA LEU A 116 -1.47 -10.15 4.49
C LEU A 116 -0.39 -9.14 4.07
N ASN A 117 0.09 -9.21 2.83
CA ASN A 117 1.05 -8.25 2.31
C ASN A 117 0.46 -6.84 2.21
N SER A 118 -0.82 -6.69 1.90
CA SER A 118 -1.49 -5.39 1.90
C SER A 118 -1.61 -4.77 3.30
N GLU A 119 -1.79 -5.57 4.35
CA GLU A 119 -1.76 -5.07 5.74
C GLU A 119 -0.35 -4.64 6.18
N LEU A 120 0.69 -5.37 5.76
CA LEU A 120 2.08 -4.97 5.96
C LEU A 120 2.38 -3.64 5.26
N TYR A 121 1.86 -3.45 4.05
CA TYR A 121 1.97 -2.19 3.31
C TYR A 121 1.33 -1.01 4.06
N LYS A 122 0.12 -1.18 4.62
CA LYS A 122 -0.54 -0.14 5.43
C LYS A 122 0.30 0.22 6.65
N SER A 123 0.75 -0.80 7.37
CA SER A 123 1.56 -0.64 8.58
C SER A 123 2.86 0.14 8.27
N PHE A 124 3.52 -0.20 7.16
CA PHE A 124 4.68 0.52 6.69
C PHE A 124 4.40 2.02 6.46
N ASN A 125 3.32 2.36 5.77
CA ASN A 125 2.95 3.77 5.53
C ASN A 125 2.62 4.52 6.83
N ILE A 126 1.93 3.89 7.78
CA ILE A 126 1.59 4.51 9.07
C ILE A 126 2.85 4.85 9.88
N VAL A 127 3.84 3.97 9.89
CA VAL A 127 5.10 4.18 10.64
C VAL A 127 5.90 5.38 10.09
N PHE A 128 5.73 5.74 8.82
CA PHE A 128 6.40 6.90 8.24
C PHE A 128 5.84 8.25 8.70
N VAL A 129 4.60 8.29 9.19
CA VAL A 129 3.94 9.53 9.66
C VAL A 129 4.75 10.24 10.75
N PRO A 130 5.10 9.59 11.89
CA PRO A 130 5.90 10.25 12.93
C PRO A 130 7.33 10.58 12.48
N ILE A 131 7.92 9.80 11.57
CA ILE A 131 9.26 10.08 11.02
C ILE A 131 9.24 11.38 10.20
N MET A 132 8.26 11.53 9.31
CA MET A 132 8.09 12.73 8.50
C MET A 132 7.83 13.97 9.36
N LEU A 133 7.04 13.83 10.43
CA LEU A 133 6.83 14.89 11.40
C LEU A 133 8.14 15.30 12.08
N GLY A 134 8.94 14.33 12.55
CA GLY A 134 10.25 14.60 13.16
C GLY A 134 11.22 15.31 12.21
N LEU A 135 11.22 14.92 10.92
CA LEU A 135 12.02 15.60 9.90
C LEU A 135 11.55 17.04 9.68
N TYR A 136 10.24 17.25 9.55
CA TYR A 136 9.67 18.59 9.36
C TYR A 136 9.96 19.51 10.55
N SER A 137 9.78 19.04 11.78
CA SER A 137 10.07 19.83 12.98
C SER A 137 11.54 20.21 13.08
N THR A 138 12.45 19.28 12.77
CA THR A 138 13.89 19.52 12.83
C THR A 138 14.35 20.55 11.80
N LEU A 139 13.80 20.51 10.59
CA LEU A 139 14.18 21.41 9.49
C LEU A 139 13.54 22.81 9.58
N TYR A 140 12.25 22.89 9.95
CA TYR A 140 11.47 24.12 9.82
C TYR A 140 11.15 24.83 11.14
N LEU A 141 10.98 24.10 12.25
CA LEU A 141 10.56 24.70 13.52
C LEU A 141 11.72 25.19 14.39
N HIS A 142 12.94 24.68 14.20
CA HIS A 142 14.08 25.03 15.06
C HIS A 142 14.41 26.54 15.09
N ASN A 143 14.06 27.31 14.05
CA ASN A 143 14.41 28.73 13.93
C ASN A 143 13.22 29.69 14.08
N LYS A 144 11.98 29.21 14.24
CA LYS A 144 10.78 30.06 14.37
C LYS A 144 10.20 29.90 15.77
N GLU A 145 9.76 31.00 16.38
CA GLU A 145 8.78 30.94 17.48
C GLU A 145 7.46 30.41 16.90
N SER A 146 7.41 29.10 16.71
CA SER A 146 6.28 28.44 16.05
C SER A 146 5.14 28.32 17.06
N ASN A 147 3.98 28.87 16.72
CA ASN A 147 2.76 28.61 17.46
C ASN A 147 2.46 27.10 17.43
N ILE A 148 2.54 26.44 18.59
CA ILE A 148 2.34 24.99 18.73
C ILE A 148 0.98 24.56 18.17
N ILE A 149 -0.04 25.43 18.28
CA ILE A 149 -1.37 25.18 17.74
C ILE A 149 -1.35 25.07 16.21
N PHE A 150 -0.59 25.95 15.53
CA PHE A 150 -0.44 25.91 14.08
C PHE A 150 0.24 24.61 13.63
N PHE A 151 1.27 24.16 14.35
CA PHE A 151 1.94 22.89 14.08
C PHE A 151 0.99 21.69 14.21
N ILE A 152 0.15 21.67 15.25
CA ILE A 152 -0.85 20.62 15.46
C ILE A 152 -1.87 20.60 14.31
N ILE A 153 -2.37 21.76 13.88
CA ILE A 153 -3.33 21.86 12.76
C ILE A 153 -2.70 21.35 11.47
N LEU A 154 -1.46 21.77 11.17
CA LEU A 154 -0.73 21.33 9.98
C LEU A 154 -0.50 19.81 10.01
N PHE A 155 -0.12 19.26 11.17
CA PHE A 155 0.07 17.83 11.34
C PHE A 155 -1.22 17.03 11.13
N LEU A 156 -2.34 17.44 11.74
CA LEU A 156 -3.63 16.78 11.56
C LEU A 156 -4.06 16.80 10.09
N THR A 157 -3.90 17.95 9.43
CA THR A 157 -4.20 18.09 8.00
C THR A 157 -3.33 17.17 7.15
N PHE A 158 -2.03 17.10 7.43
CA PHE A 158 -1.09 16.22 6.73
C PHE A 158 -1.42 14.74 6.92
N CYS A 159 -1.76 14.31 8.13
CA CYS A 159 -2.20 12.95 8.43
C CYS A 159 -3.44 12.53 7.63
N VAL A 160 -4.44 13.42 7.55
CA VAL A 160 -5.66 13.17 6.77
C VAL A 160 -5.32 12.99 5.28
N ILE A 161 -4.46 13.85 4.74
CA ILE A 161 -4.08 13.78 3.32
C ILE A 161 -3.26 12.52 3.03
N LEU A 162 -2.26 12.20 3.86
CA LEU A 162 -1.48 10.97 3.73
C LEU A 162 -2.36 9.72 3.83
N TYR A 163 -3.34 9.72 4.72
CA TYR A 163 -4.30 8.63 4.84
C TYR A 163 -5.03 8.40 3.51
N PHE A 164 -5.63 9.44 2.92
CA PHE A 164 -6.35 9.29 1.64
C PHE A 164 -5.45 8.91 0.47
N ILE A 165 -4.27 9.54 0.35
CA ILE A 165 -3.30 9.23 -0.72
C ILE A 165 -2.79 7.80 -0.60
N GLY A 166 -2.36 7.39 0.59
CA GLY A 166 -1.86 6.03 0.84
C GLY A 166 -2.94 4.98 0.58
N LYS A 167 -4.18 5.26 0.98
CA LYS A 167 -5.35 4.41 0.72
C LYS A 167 -5.62 4.25 -0.77
N TYR A 168 -5.63 5.36 -1.52
CA TYR A 168 -5.81 5.36 -2.97
C TYR A 168 -4.69 4.59 -3.68
N TRP A 169 -3.43 4.89 -3.34
CA TRP A 169 -2.27 4.25 -3.93
C TRP A 169 -2.27 2.74 -3.71
N MET A 170 -2.57 2.28 -2.49
CA MET A 170 -2.68 0.85 -2.18
C MET A 170 -3.79 0.17 -2.99
N TYR A 171 -4.96 0.82 -3.13
CA TYR A 171 -6.06 0.29 -3.94
C TYR A 171 -5.65 0.14 -5.41
N GLU A 172 -5.01 1.16 -5.96
CA GLU A 172 -4.63 1.21 -7.36
C GLU A 172 -3.47 0.25 -7.69
N SER A 173 -2.46 0.17 -6.83
CA SER A 173 -1.32 -0.74 -7.00
C SER A 173 -1.67 -2.21 -6.76
N TYR A 174 -2.57 -2.50 -5.80
CA TYR A 174 -2.81 -3.86 -5.30
C TYR A 174 -4.29 -4.22 -5.22
N GLY A 175 -5.10 -3.39 -4.54
CA GLY A 175 -6.49 -3.72 -4.20
C GLY A 175 -7.36 -4.12 -5.39
N LYS A 176 -7.31 -3.38 -6.50
CA LYS A 176 -8.08 -3.70 -7.72
C LYS A 176 -7.72 -5.05 -8.33
N HIS A 177 -6.46 -5.48 -8.19
CA HIS A 177 -5.96 -6.76 -8.71
C HIS A 177 -6.30 -7.91 -7.76
N ILE A 178 -6.18 -7.69 -6.45
CA ILE A 178 -6.59 -8.66 -5.42
C ILE A 178 -8.09 -8.95 -5.53
N MET A 179 -8.90 -7.93 -5.80
CA MET A 179 -10.34 -8.13 -6.00
C MET A 179 -10.65 -8.97 -7.25
N LYS A 180 -9.92 -8.78 -8.35
CA LYS A 180 -10.08 -9.64 -9.54
C LYS A 180 -9.76 -11.10 -9.21
N ILE A 181 -8.68 -11.36 -8.49
CA ILE A 181 -8.32 -12.71 -8.04
C ILE A 181 -9.40 -13.28 -7.12
N SER A 182 -9.94 -12.46 -6.21
CA SER A 182 -11.00 -12.88 -5.27
C SER A 182 -12.30 -13.25 -5.98
N LYS A 183 -12.69 -12.51 -7.03
CA LYS A 183 -13.85 -12.86 -7.88
C LYS A 183 -13.65 -14.21 -8.57
N ILE A 184 -12.47 -14.43 -9.14
CA ILE A 184 -12.14 -15.71 -9.79
C ILE A 184 -12.20 -16.88 -8.79
N VAL A 185 -11.76 -16.67 -7.54
CA VAL A 185 -11.86 -17.70 -6.48
C VAL A 185 -13.32 -18.05 -6.18
N ALA A 186 -14.19 -17.03 -6.05
CA ALA A 186 -15.61 -17.24 -5.77
C ALA A 186 -16.31 -17.99 -6.92
N GLU A 187 -15.98 -17.67 -8.18
CA GLU A 187 -16.48 -18.37 -9.37
C GLU A 187 -16.08 -19.86 -9.42
N ILE A 188 -14.96 -20.24 -8.79
CA ILE A 188 -14.50 -21.64 -8.79
C ILE A 188 -15.29 -22.50 -7.80
N LYS A 189 -15.80 -21.92 -6.71
CA LYS A 189 -16.44 -22.69 -5.63
C LYS A 189 -17.97 -22.68 -5.70
N ASP A 190 -18.58 -21.92 -6.62
CA ASP A 190 -20.03 -21.65 -6.70
C ASP A 190 -20.66 -21.20 -5.36
N GLU A 191 -19.83 -20.79 -4.40
CA GLU A 191 -20.18 -20.33 -3.07
C GLU A 191 -19.52 -18.96 -2.87
N GLU A 192 -20.30 -17.97 -2.41
CA GLU A 192 -19.73 -16.78 -1.82
C GLU A 192 -18.95 -17.23 -0.59
N ASP A 193 -17.62 -17.30 -0.69
CA ASP A 193 -16.84 -17.41 0.53
C ASP A 193 -17.07 -16.14 1.35
N GLY A 194 -17.38 -16.31 2.63
CA GLY A 194 -17.58 -15.20 3.59
C GLY A 194 -16.30 -14.37 3.82
N PHE A 195 -15.34 -14.43 2.90
CA PHE A 195 -14.12 -13.67 2.86
C PHE A 195 -14.43 -12.22 2.52
N GLU A 196 -14.75 -11.45 3.55
CA GLU A 196 -14.69 -9.99 3.48
C GLU A 196 -13.21 -9.57 3.42
N TYR A 197 -12.60 -9.59 2.23
CA TYR A 197 -11.42 -8.75 2.00
C TYR A 197 -11.84 -7.34 2.33
N ASP A 198 -11.39 -6.83 3.49
CA ASP A 198 -11.86 -5.64 4.19
C ASP A 198 -12.72 -4.77 3.28
N ARG A 199 -14.03 -5.11 3.20
CA ARG A 199 -14.96 -4.51 2.23
C ARG A 199 -15.16 -3.03 2.55
N SER A 200 -14.70 -2.56 3.71
CA SER A 200 -14.55 -1.13 4.02
C SER A 200 -13.63 -0.42 3.02
N PHE A 201 -12.66 -1.13 2.43
CA PHE A 201 -11.85 -0.62 1.32
C PHE A 201 -12.60 -0.58 -0.02
N LEU A 202 -13.65 -1.37 -0.22
CA LEU A 202 -14.51 -1.29 -1.41
C LEU A 202 -15.59 -0.21 -1.27
N LYS A 203 -16.05 0.08 -0.06
CA LYS A 203 -16.90 1.27 0.21
C LYS A 203 -16.24 2.58 -0.23
N ILE A 204 -14.91 2.59 -0.37
CA ILE A 204 -14.12 3.74 -0.83
C ILE A 204 -14.43 4.16 -2.27
N GLN A 205 -14.81 3.25 -3.17
CA GLN A 205 -15.17 3.68 -4.54
C GLN A 205 -16.30 4.73 -4.51
N LYS A 206 -17.13 4.73 -3.46
CA LYS A 206 -18.12 5.78 -3.17
C LYS A 206 -17.56 7.00 -2.42
N GLU A 207 -16.61 6.85 -1.50
CA GLU A 207 -16.04 7.98 -0.71
C GLU A 207 -14.95 8.77 -1.46
N LEU A 208 -14.21 8.12 -2.37
CA LEU A 208 -13.13 8.72 -3.16
C LEU A 208 -13.53 8.98 -4.61
N ASP A 209 -14.83 9.06 -4.89
CA ASP A 209 -15.38 9.29 -6.24
C ASP A 209 -14.75 10.55 -6.89
N PHE A 210 -14.42 11.56 -6.08
CA PHE A 210 -13.66 12.73 -6.52
C PHE A 210 -12.22 12.44 -6.94
N LEU A 211 -11.44 11.70 -6.13
CA LEU A 211 -10.06 11.33 -6.46
C LEU A 211 -10.00 10.40 -7.66
N GLN A 212 -10.99 9.50 -7.78
CA GLN A 212 -11.12 8.60 -8.90
C GLN A 212 -11.46 9.37 -10.18
N LYS A 213 -12.43 10.29 -10.14
CA LYS A 213 -12.71 11.22 -11.26
C LYS A 213 -11.50 12.08 -11.64
N ALA A 214 -10.73 12.57 -10.67
CA ALA A 214 -9.53 13.35 -10.94
C ALA A 214 -8.42 12.52 -11.60
N SER A 215 -8.26 11.26 -11.16
CA SER A 215 -7.34 10.31 -11.79
C SER A 215 -7.79 9.90 -13.19
N ASP A 216 -9.07 9.58 -13.36
CA ASP A 216 -9.68 9.24 -14.65
C ASP A 216 -9.55 10.39 -15.64
N PHE A 217 -9.80 11.64 -15.20
CA PHE A 217 -9.55 12.83 -16.00
C PHE A 217 -8.08 12.96 -16.42
N CYS A 218 -7.13 12.71 -15.52
CA CYS A 218 -5.71 12.75 -15.85
C CYS A 218 -5.33 11.62 -16.82
N ASN A 219 -5.88 10.42 -16.65
CA ASN A 219 -5.67 9.26 -17.52
C ASN A 219 -6.27 9.46 -18.90
N GLU A 220 -7.45 10.05 -19.01
CA GLU A 220 -8.08 10.39 -20.27
C GLU A 220 -7.27 11.45 -21.02
N LYS A 221 -6.85 12.51 -20.31
CA LYS A 221 -6.17 13.66 -20.91
C LYS A 221 -4.71 13.40 -21.26
N PHE A 222 -3.97 12.67 -20.43
CA PHE A 222 -2.53 12.45 -20.57
C PHE A 222 -2.15 11.01 -20.96
N LYS A 223 -3.12 10.12 -21.15
CA LYS A 223 -2.95 8.72 -21.59
C LYS A 223 -1.83 8.01 -20.80
N LYS A 224 -0.69 7.77 -21.45
CA LYS A 224 0.47 7.06 -20.90
C LYS A 224 1.08 7.75 -19.66
N TYR A 225 0.90 9.06 -19.51
CA TYR A 225 1.41 9.85 -18.38
C TYR A 225 0.33 10.24 -17.38
N GLY A 226 -0.90 9.73 -17.51
CA GLY A 226 -2.03 10.10 -16.66
C GLY A 226 -1.78 9.90 -15.18
N GLN A 227 -1.24 8.74 -14.82
CA GLN A 227 -0.89 8.43 -13.44
C GLN A 227 0.17 9.41 -12.90
N THR A 228 1.17 9.76 -13.71
CA THR A 228 2.22 10.73 -13.32
C THR A 228 1.66 12.15 -13.19
N ALA A 229 0.80 12.57 -14.11
CA ALA A 229 0.13 13.87 -14.08
C ALA A 229 -0.80 14.01 -12.86
N TYR A 230 -1.49 12.93 -12.49
CA TYR A 230 -2.32 12.88 -11.29
C TYR A 230 -1.48 13.02 -10.01
N ILE A 231 -0.34 12.34 -9.92
CA ILE A 231 0.60 12.50 -8.80
C ILE A 231 1.08 13.96 -8.69
N ILE A 232 1.44 14.57 -9.83
CA ILE A 232 1.85 15.98 -9.88
C ILE A 232 0.70 16.89 -9.43
N PHE A 233 -0.53 16.64 -9.88
CA PHE A 233 -1.71 17.38 -9.47
C PHE A 233 -1.96 17.29 -7.96
N LEU A 234 -1.83 16.10 -7.37
CA LEU A 234 -1.94 15.92 -5.92
C LEU A 234 -0.84 16.66 -5.16
N ILE A 235 0.40 16.62 -5.65
CA ILE A 235 1.52 17.36 -5.05
C ILE A 235 1.29 18.88 -5.13
N ILE A 236 0.83 19.39 -6.27
CA ILE A 236 0.52 20.81 -6.46
C ILE A 236 -0.64 21.23 -5.56
N SER A 237 -1.68 20.41 -5.43
CA SER A 237 -2.80 20.66 -4.51
C SER A 237 -2.34 20.70 -3.06
N LEU A 238 -1.46 19.77 -2.66
CA LEU A 238 -0.83 19.74 -1.34
C LEU A 238 0.01 21.01 -1.09
N LEU A 239 0.80 21.42 -2.07
CA LEU A 239 1.63 22.63 -2.00
C LEU A 239 0.77 23.90 -1.92
N LEU A 240 -0.30 24.00 -2.70
CA LEU A 240 -1.25 25.12 -2.65
C LEU A 240 -1.92 25.23 -1.29
N ILE A 241 -2.34 24.10 -0.70
CA ILE A 241 -2.90 24.05 0.65
C ILE A 241 -1.85 24.52 1.67
N SER A 242 -0.60 24.06 1.55
CA SER A 242 0.48 24.48 2.45
C SER A 242 0.84 25.97 2.33
N LEU A 243 0.73 26.56 1.13
CA LEU A 243 0.96 27.98 0.88
C LEU A 243 -0.19 28.85 1.40
N LEU A 244 -1.44 28.42 1.21
CA LEU A 244 -2.61 29.09 1.76
C LEU A 244 -2.60 29.12 3.29
N ILE A 245 -2.14 28.03 3.91
CA ILE A 245 -2.05 27.90 5.37
C ILE A 245 -0.82 28.63 5.92
N GLY A 246 0.31 28.62 5.21
CA GLY A 246 1.55 29.31 5.63
C GLY A 246 1.57 30.82 5.38
N ALA A 247 0.60 31.37 4.65
CA ALA A 247 0.41 32.80 4.45
C ALA A 247 -0.53 33.46 5.49
N CYS A 248 -1.12 32.68 6.40
CA CYS A 248 -1.83 33.16 7.60
C CYS A 248 -0.93 33.04 8.83
#